data_AF-A0A1C5FUN5-F1
#
_entry.id   AF-A0A1C5FUN5-F1
#
_cell.length_a   1.000
_cell.length_b   1.000
_cell.length_c   1.000
_cell.angle_alpha   90.00
_cell.angle_beta   90.00
_cell.angle_gamma   90.00
#
_symmetry.space_group_name_H-M   'P 1'
#
loop_
_entity.id
_entity.type
_entity.pdbx_description
1 polymer ?
#
loop_
_entity_poly.entity_id
_entity_poly.type
_entity_poly.pdbx_seq_one_letter_code
_entity_poly.pdbx_strand_id
1 'polypeptide(L)'
;MTDRETTGGAPHDGAPRTALVFPGQGAQKSGMGQAWRDTESWALVAEISDHTGVDVEELLLKADDETLRRTDLAQIAVFTTEVLAHREAAAAGLLGEVVACAGHSLGEYTALYAAGAVPLADTARLVA
;
A
#
# COMPACT_ATOMS: atom_id res chain seq x y z
N MET A 1 -34.52 38.87 6.13
CA MET A 1 -35.04 37.56 6.53
C MET A 1 -34.95 36.68 5.30
N THR A 2 -33.86 35.94 5.19
CA THR A 2 -33.65 34.99 4.09
C THR A 2 -33.15 33.73 4.74
N ASP A 3 -34.03 32.74 4.84
CA ASP A 3 -33.72 31.41 5.34
C ASP A 3 -32.69 30.75 4.45
N ARG A 4 -31.58 30.31 5.04
CA ARG A 4 -30.69 29.33 4.42
C ARG A 4 -31.21 27.96 4.79
N GLU A 5 -31.87 27.31 3.83
CA GLU A 5 -32.09 25.86 3.89
C GLU A 5 -30.72 25.18 3.91
N THR A 6 -30.41 24.57 5.05
CA THR A 6 -29.34 23.59 5.18
C THR A 6 -29.90 22.29 4.65
N THR A 7 -29.45 21.87 3.46
CA THR A 7 -29.70 20.52 2.96
C THR A 7 -28.93 19.54 3.83
N GLY A 8 -29.57 19.06 4.90
CA GLY A 8 -29.10 17.93 5.67
C GLY A 8 -29.02 16.71 4.75
N GLY A 9 -27.80 16.25 4.47
CA GLY A 9 -27.60 14.95 3.82
C GLY A 9 -28.24 13.87 4.67
N ALA A 10 -29.03 13.00 4.05
CA ALA A 10 -29.66 11.87 4.71
C ALA A 10 -28.60 11.00 5.40
N PRO A 11 -28.94 10.34 6.53
CA PRO A 11 -28.04 9.36 7.13
C PRO A 11 -27.71 8.27 6.10
N HIS A 12 -26.43 8.03 5.88
CA HIS A 12 -25.99 6.93 5.02
C HIS A 12 -26.17 5.62 5.79
N ASP A 13 -27.26 4.90 5.51
CA ASP A 13 -27.57 3.57 6.06
C ASP A 13 -26.65 2.46 5.49
N GLY A 14 -25.48 2.81 4.97
CA GLY A 14 -24.52 1.92 4.30
C GLY A 14 -23.17 1.88 5.02
N ALA A 15 -22.39 0.83 4.74
CA ALA A 15 -21.02 0.71 5.23
C ALA A 15 -20.19 1.96 4.86
N PRO A 16 -19.23 2.37 5.70
CA PRO A 16 -18.39 3.54 5.41
C PRO A 16 -17.68 3.34 4.06
N ARG A 17 -17.68 4.38 3.23
CA ARG A 17 -17.02 4.39 1.92
C ARG A 17 -15.60 4.93 2.05
N THR A 18 -14.63 4.25 1.45
CA THR A 18 -13.20 4.54 1.60
C THR A 18 -12.56 4.77 0.23
N ALA A 19 -11.74 5.82 0.13
CA ALA A 19 -10.80 5.99 -0.97
C ALA A 19 -9.39 5.69 -0.46
N LEU A 20 -8.67 4.79 -1.14
CA LEU A 20 -7.29 4.44 -0.83
C LEU A 20 -6.35 5.34 -1.63
N VAL A 21 -5.37 5.94 -0.96
CA VAL A 21 -4.33 6.76 -1.59
C VAL A 21 -2.96 6.26 -1.17
N PHE A 22 -2.15 5.88 -2.14
CA PHE A 22 -0.83 5.30 -1.93
C PHE A 22 0.26 6.34 -2.27
N PRO A 23 1.21 6.62 -1.34
CA PRO A 23 2.29 7.56 -1.61
C PRO A 23 3.26 7.06 -2.69
N GLY A 24 4.14 7.95 -3.14
CA GLY A 24 5.23 7.58 -4.04
C GLY A 24 6.51 7.25 -3.30
N GLN A 25 7.59 7.10 -4.07
CA GLN A 25 8.95 7.04 -3.53
C GLN A 25 9.26 8.26 -2.64
N GLY A 26 10.04 8.05 -1.58
CA GLY A 26 10.43 9.06 -0.59
C GLY A 26 10.01 8.69 0.84
N ALA A 27 9.14 7.69 0.99
CA ALA A 27 8.67 7.18 2.28
C ALA A 27 9.52 6.03 2.84
N GLN A 28 10.51 5.53 2.08
CA GLN A 28 11.39 4.45 2.51
C GLN A 28 12.26 4.88 3.70
N LYS A 29 12.43 3.96 4.64
CA LYS A 29 13.28 4.14 5.83
C LYS A 29 13.85 2.80 6.25
N SER A 30 15.07 2.80 6.80
CA SER A 30 15.65 1.58 7.37
C SER A 30 14.70 0.94 8.40
N GLY A 31 14.53 -0.37 8.33
CA GLY A 31 13.66 -1.13 9.22
C GLY A 31 12.17 -0.87 9.04
N MET A 32 11.72 -0.35 7.89
CA MET A 32 10.28 -0.12 7.65
C MET A 32 9.41 -1.38 7.67
N GLY A 33 10.02 -2.56 7.52
CA GLY A 33 9.35 -3.86 7.66
C GLY A 33 9.10 -4.30 9.10
N GLN A 34 9.77 -3.71 10.10
CA GLN A 34 9.78 -4.24 11.47
C GLN A 34 8.39 -4.33 12.10
N ALA A 35 7.51 -3.36 11.81
CA ALA A 35 6.14 -3.32 12.35
C ALA A 35 5.24 -4.44 11.78
N TRP A 36 5.63 -5.04 10.66
CA TRP A 36 4.84 -6.01 9.91
C TRP A 36 5.35 -7.45 10.07
N ARG A 37 6.54 -7.64 10.63
CA ARG A 37 7.24 -8.94 10.66
C ARG A 37 6.39 -10.08 11.24
N ASP A 38 5.60 -9.77 12.27
CA ASP A 38 4.80 -10.74 13.01
C ASP A 38 3.33 -10.76 12.56
N THR A 39 2.98 -10.10 11.45
CA THR A 39 1.61 -10.07 10.93
C THR A 39 1.40 -11.13 9.84
N GLU A 40 0.15 -11.48 9.56
CA GLU A 40 -0.18 -12.53 8.59
C GLU A 40 0.22 -12.14 7.16
N SER A 41 0.10 -10.86 6.80
CA SER A 41 0.51 -10.37 5.47
C SER A 41 2.01 -10.47 5.20
N TRP A 42 2.85 -10.67 6.23
CA TRP A 42 4.31 -10.83 6.04
C TRP A 42 4.65 -11.98 5.09
N ALA A 43 3.80 -13.00 4.98
CA ALA A 43 3.96 -14.09 4.01
C ALA A 43 4.09 -13.61 2.55
N LEU A 44 3.57 -12.42 2.21
CA LEU A 44 3.67 -11.82 0.87
C LEU A 44 5.10 -11.34 0.54
N VAL A 45 5.96 -11.12 1.53
CA VAL A 45 7.35 -10.68 1.31
C VAL A 45 8.12 -11.71 0.50
N ALA A 46 7.90 -13.00 0.75
CA ALA A 46 8.53 -14.08 -0.01
C ALA A 46 8.04 -14.08 -1.48
N GLU A 47 6.74 -13.95 -1.71
CA GLU A 47 6.16 -13.88 -3.07
C GLU A 47 6.70 -12.68 -3.86
N ILE A 48 6.81 -11.51 -3.21
CA ILE A 48 7.36 -10.31 -3.84
C ILE A 48 8.87 -10.48 -4.11
N SER A 49 9.61 -11.16 -3.22
CA SER A 49 11.02 -11.49 -3.45
C SER A 49 11.20 -12.35 -4.69
N ASP A 50 10.38 -13.39 -4.86
CA ASP A 50 10.42 -14.29 -6.02
C ASP A 50 10.15 -13.57 -7.33
N HIS A 51 9.32 -12.51 -7.31
CA HIS A 51 8.93 -11.77 -8.50
C HIS A 51 9.81 -10.57 -8.83
N THR A 52 10.48 -10.00 -7.83
CA THR A 52 11.43 -8.89 -8.00
C THR A 52 12.87 -9.37 -8.19
N GLY A 53 13.19 -10.59 -7.75
CA GLY A 53 14.56 -11.09 -7.69
C GLY A 53 15.42 -10.44 -6.60
N VAL A 54 14.80 -9.65 -5.71
CA VAL A 54 15.46 -8.99 -4.57
C VAL A 54 15.08 -9.74 -3.30
N ASP A 55 16.02 -9.86 -2.35
CA ASP A 55 15.72 -10.31 -1.00
C ASP A 55 14.96 -9.20 -0.26
N VAL A 56 13.63 -9.24 -0.33
CA VAL A 56 12.79 -8.17 0.22
C VAL A 56 12.74 -8.21 1.75
N GLU A 57 12.93 -9.39 2.37
CA GLU A 57 13.05 -9.48 3.83
C GLU A 57 14.30 -8.73 4.30
N GLU A 58 15.46 -9.00 3.71
CA GLU A 58 16.71 -8.30 4.04
C GLU A 58 16.57 -6.79 3.77
N LEU A 59 15.97 -6.43 2.63
CA LEU A 59 15.74 -5.04 2.24
C LEU A 59 14.88 -4.28 3.27
N LEU A 60 13.77 -4.87 3.73
CA LEU A 60 12.85 -4.20 4.64
C LEU A 60 13.32 -4.16 6.10
N LEU A 61 14.16 -5.13 6.50
CA LEU A 61 14.55 -5.30 7.89
C LEU A 61 15.95 -4.78 8.22
N LYS A 62 16.89 -4.85 7.26
CA LYS A 62 18.32 -4.64 7.52
C LYS A 62 19.00 -3.63 6.60
N ALA A 63 18.39 -3.26 5.46
CA ALA A 63 18.99 -2.27 4.58
C ALA A 63 19.17 -0.92 5.30
N ASP A 64 20.32 -0.30 5.05
CA ASP A 64 20.62 1.05 5.51
C ASP A 64 20.04 2.11 4.56
N ASP A 65 20.08 3.37 5.01
CA ASP A 65 19.53 4.47 4.23
C ASP A 65 20.29 4.72 2.92
N GLU A 66 21.56 4.28 2.80
CA GLU A 66 22.32 4.37 1.55
C GLU A 66 21.82 3.35 0.52
N THR A 67 21.59 2.11 0.94
CA THR A 67 20.99 1.09 0.09
C THR A 67 19.61 1.54 -0.40
N LEU A 68 18.81 2.13 0.50
CA LEU A 68 17.49 2.69 0.21
C LEU A 68 17.50 4.02 -0.55
N ARG A 69 18.68 4.58 -0.90
CA ARG A 69 18.80 5.68 -1.87
C ARG A 69 18.75 5.20 -3.31
N ARG A 70 19.02 3.92 -3.57
CA ARG A 70 18.87 3.37 -4.92
C ARG A 70 17.38 3.28 -5.27
N THR A 71 17.01 3.89 -6.39
CA THR A 71 15.61 4.01 -6.85
C THR A 71 14.92 2.66 -6.94
N ASP A 72 15.55 1.66 -7.57
CA ASP A 72 15.01 0.31 -7.73
C ASP A 72 14.67 -0.34 -6.38
N LEU A 73 15.59 -0.27 -5.41
CA LEU A 73 15.39 -0.83 -4.07
C LEU A 73 14.39 -0.01 -3.24
N ALA A 74 14.42 1.31 -3.34
CA ALA A 74 13.45 2.19 -2.68
C ALA A 74 12.02 1.90 -3.15
N GLN A 75 11.84 1.70 -4.45
CA GLN A 75 10.53 1.39 -5.03
C GLN A 75 9.99 0.06 -4.52
N ILE A 76 10.80 -0.99 -4.51
CA ILE A 76 10.42 -2.31 -3.97
C ILE A 76 10.07 -2.22 -2.47
N ALA A 77 10.86 -1.48 -1.68
CA ALA A 77 10.64 -1.32 -0.25
C ALA A 77 9.33 -0.58 0.07
N VAL A 78 9.06 0.53 -0.63
CA VAL A 78 7.81 1.30 -0.47
C VAL A 78 6.62 0.46 -0.92
N PHE A 79 6.66 -0.09 -2.14
CA PHE A 79 5.60 -0.93 -2.69
C PHE A 79 5.23 -2.07 -1.74
N THR A 80 6.23 -2.83 -1.26
CA THR A 80 5.98 -3.97 -0.37
C THR A 80 5.31 -3.51 0.93
N THR A 81 5.80 -2.42 1.53
CA THR A 81 5.23 -1.91 2.78
C THR A 81 3.78 -1.44 2.60
N GLU A 82 3.46 -0.82 1.47
CA GLU A 82 2.08 -0.41 1.16
C GLU A 82 1.16 -1.62 0.94
N VAL A 83 1.64 -2.68 0.29
CA VAL A 83 0.92 -3.94 0.12
C VAL A 83 0.60 -4.56 1.49
N LEU A 84 1.59 -4.64 2.39
CA LEU A 84 1.40 -5.15 3.75
C LEU A 84 0.35 -4.32 4.50
N ALA A 85 0.50 -3.00 4.49
CA ALA A 85 -0.45 -2.10 5.15
C ALA A 85 -1.88 -2.24 4.61
N HIS A 86 -2.03 -2.33 3.29
CA HIS A 86 -3.33 -2.55 2.65
C HIS A 86 -3.96 -3.88 3.08
N ARG A 87 -3.17 -4.96 3.13
CA ARG A 87 -3.63 -6.30 3.48
C ARG A 87 -4.04 -6.41 4.94
N GLU A 88 -3.25 -5.86 5.85
CA GLU A 88 -3.61 -5.78 7.27
C GLU A 88 -4.86 -4.93 7.50
N ALA A 89 -4.98 -3.77 6.83
CA ALA A 89 -6.17 -2.94 6.96
C ALA A 89 -7.43 -3.64 6.45
N ALA A 90 -7.32 -4.41 5.35
CA ALA A 90 -8.41 -5.22 4.82
C ALA A 90 -8.79 -6.36 5.78
N ALA A 91 -7.80 -7.11 6.29
CA ALA A 91 -7.99 -8.20 7.24
C ALA A 91 -8.61 -7.73 8.56
N ALA A 92 -8.24 -6.54 9.03
CA ALA A 92 -8.82 -5.90 10.21
C ALA A 92 -10.22 -5.31 9.98
N GLY A 93 -10.77 -5.37 8.75
CA GLY A 93 -12.09 -4.84 8.41
C GLY A 93 -12.17 -3.31 8.40
N LEU A 94 -11.03 -2.61 8.32
CA LEU A 94 -10.95 -1.14 8.42
C LEU A 94 -11.37 -0.41 7.14
N LEU A 95 -11.46 -1.12 6.01
CA LEU A 95 -11.62 -0.49 4.70
C LEU A 95 -13.08 -0.22 4.30
N GLY A 96 -14.07 -0.86 4.92
CA GLY A 96 -15.47 -0.72 4.51
C GLY A 96 -15.68 -0.98 3.01
N GLU A 97 -16.49 -0.16 2.33
CA GLU A 97 -16.63 -0.18 0.87
C GLU A 97 -15.50 0.65 0.23
N VAL A 98 -14.51 0.01 -0.38
CA VAL A 98 -13.47 0.72 -1.16
C VAL A 98 -14.05 1.15 -2.51
N VAL A 99 -14.11 2.46 -2.76
CA VAL A 99 -14.77 3.03 -3.95
C VAL A 99 -13.81 3.70 -4.93
N ALA A 100 -12.57 3.93 -4.50
CA ALA A 100 -11.52 4.49 -5.35
C ALA A 100 -10.14 4.09 -4.82
N CYS A 101 -9.20 3.86 -5.73
CA CYS A 101 -7.79 3.70 -5.42
C CYS A 101 -7.01 4.68 -6.31
N ALA A 102 -6.09 5.43 -5.72
CA ALA A 102 -5.19 6.31 -6.44
C ALA A 102 -3.79 6.21 -5.84
N GLY A 103 -2.77 6.53 -6.62
CA GLY A 103 -1.42 6.57 -6.10
C GLY A 103 -0.58 7.63 -6.80
N HIS A 104 0.42 8.14 -6.11
CA HIS A 104 1.31 9.15 -6.65
C HIS A 104 2.58 8.49 -7.21
N SER A 105 2.80 8.54 -8.52
CA SER A 105 3.96 7.92 -9.18
C SER A 105 4.03 6.41 -8.84
N LEU A 106 5.04 5.95 -8.10
CA LEU A 106 5.15 4.54 -7.67
C LEU A 106 3.85 4.00 -7.02
N GLY A 107 3.17 4.80 -6.20
CA GLY A 107 1.96 4.35 -5.52
C GLY A 107 0.84 3.96 -6.48
N GLU A 108 0.88 4.40 -7.75
CA GLU A 108 -0.10 4.02 -8.76
C GLU A 108 -0.09 2.50 -9.01
N TYR A 109 1.09 1.86 -8.94
CA TYR A 109 1.21 0.40 -9.05
C TYR A 109 0.50 -0.30 -7.88
N THR A 110 0.70 0.18 -6.65
CA THR A 110 -0.03 -0.34 -5.48
C THR A 110 -1.52 -0.09 -5.58
N ALA A 111 -1.94 1.07 -6.09
CA ALA A 111 -3.34 1.40 -6.30
C ALA A 111 -4.03 0.44 -7.29
N LEU A 112 -3.35 0.11 -8.39
CA LEU A 112 -3.82 -0.87 -9.39
C LEU A 112 -3.97 -2.27 -8.77
N TYR A 113 -3.02 -2.69 -7.94
CA TYR A 113 -3.11 -3.93 -7.18
C TYR A 113 -4.27 -3.93 -6.17
N ALA A 114 -4.39 -2.87 -5.37
CA ALA A 114 -5.44 -2.74 -4.36
C ALA A 114 -6.84 -2.69 -4.98
N ALA A 115 -6.97 -2.13 -6.20
CA ALA A 115 -8.20 -2.15 -6.98
C ALA A 115 -8.51 -3.53 -7.61
N GLY A 116 -7.60 -4.50 -7.52
CA GLY A 116 -7.72 -5.81 -8.16
C GLY A 116 -7.55 -5.79 -9.68
N ALA A 117 -7.02 -4.70 -10.24
CA ALA A 117 -6.83 -4.55 -11.68
C ALA A 117 -5.59 -5.30 -12.19
N VAL A 118 -4.57 -5.43 -11.35
CA VAL A 118 -3.30 -6.12 -11.66
C VAL A 118 -2.96 -7.09 -10.53
N PRO A 119 -2.59 -8.36 -10.82
CA PRO A 119 -2.16 -9.31 -9.80
C PRO A 119 -0.86 -8.89 -9.10
N LEU A 120 -0.67 -9.32 -7.85
CA LEU A 120 0.53 -9.00 -7.06
C LEU A 120 1.83 -9.31 -7.80
N ALA A 121 1.89 -10.49 -8.41
CA ALA A 121 3.05 -10.96 -9.15
C ALA A 121 3.46 -10.02 -10.30
N ASP A 122 2.48 -9.56 -11.07
CA ASP A 122 2.73 -8.66 -12.21
C ASP A 122 3.09 -7.26 -11.71
N THR A 123 2.42 -6.78 -10.66
CA THR A 123 2.77 -5.49 -10.03
C THR A 123 4.19 -5.50 -9.48
N ALA A 124 4.59 -6.57 -8.78
CA ALA A 124 5.95 -6.73 -8.26
C ALA A 124 7.01 -6.70 -9.37
N ARG A 125 6.75 -7.35 -10.51
CA ARG A 125 7.66 -7.31 -11.68
C ARG A 125 7.73 -5.93 -12.35
N LEU A 126 6.64 -5.17 -12.33
CA LEU A 126 6.62 -3.81 -12.90
C LEU A 126 7.37 -2.79 -12.03
N VAL A 127 7.45 -3.06 -10.72
CA VAL A 127 8.15 -2.22 -9.74
C VAL A 127 9.66 -2.50 -9.72
N ALA A 128 10.08 -3.71 -10.11
CA ALA A 128 11.47 -4.18 -10.08
C ALA A 128 12.37 -3.57 -11.18
#